data_AF-A0A434WF12-F1
#
_entry.id   AF-A0A434WF12-F1
#
_cell.length_a   1.000
_cell.length_b   1.000
_cell.length_c   1.000
_cell.angle_alpha   90.00
_cell.angle_beta   90.00
_cell.angle_gamma   90.00
#
_symmetry.space_group_name_H-M   'P 1'
#
loop_
_entity.id
_entity.type
_entity.pdbx_description
1 polymer ?
#
loop_
_entity_poly.entity_id
_entity_poly.type
_entity_poly.pdbx_seq_one_letter_code
_entity_poly.pdbx_strand_id
1 'polypeptide(L)' 'MTKLSDQGPMITGRRNGGPLENEADYFYLSPICGQPVDMQDLSQVMWHDRPVHYRLEIDGRHH' A
#
# COMPACT_ATOMS: atom_id res chain seq x y z
N MET A 1 -12.60 -6.24 -8.34
CA MET A 1 -11.43 -5.44 -7.90
C MET A 1 -11.93 -4.46 -6.87
N THR A 2 -11.20 -4.25 -5.79
CA THR A 2 -11.57 -3.28 -4.74
C THR A 2 -10.78 -2.02 -5.00
N LYS A 3 -11.40 -0.83 -5.02
CA LYS A 3 -10.65 0.42 -5.22
C LYS A 3 -9.93 0.80 -3.94
N LEU A 4 -8.75 1.40 -4.08
CA LEU A 4 -8.03 1.98 -2.94
C LEU A 4 -8.88 3.05 -2.22
N SER A 5 -9.61 3.85 -2.98
CA SER A 5 -10.49 4.90 -2.45
C SER A 5 -11.69 4.35 -1.62
N ASP A 6 -12.11 3.11 -1.87
CA ASP A 6 -13.14 2.43 -1.03
C ASP A 6 -12.60 2.05 0.36
N GLN A 7 -11.28 2.07 0.58
CA GLN A 7 -10.67 1.79 1.89
C GLN A 7 -10.72 2.97 2.85
N GLY A 8 -11.21 4.12 2.38
CA GLY A 8 -11.21 5.38 3.10
C GLY A 8 -10.08 6.32 2.66
N PRO A 9 -9.77 7.38 3.43
CA PRO A 9 -8.69 8.31 3.13
C PRO A 9 -7.32 7.66 3.26
N MET A 10 -6.30 8.28 2.67
CA MET A 10 -4.92 7.85 2.83
C MET A 10 -4.48 7.96 4.28
N ILE A 11 -3.86 6.90 4.77
CA ILE A 11 -3.28 6.89 6.11
C ILE A 11 -1.78 6.89 5.92
N THR A 12 -1.16 8.07 5.96
CA THR A 12 0.28 8.20 5.82
C THR A 12 0.98 7.60 7.03
N GLY A 13 1.72 6.51 6.82
CA GLY A 13 2.61 5.92 7.80
C GLY A 13 3.91 6.69 7.87
N ARG A 14 4.47 6.83 9.08
CA ARG A 14 5.85 7.27 9.26
C ARG A 14 6.72 6.05 9.48
N ARG A 15 7.70 5.83 8.61
CA ARG A 15 8.71 4.78 8.79
C ARG A 15 9.48 5.02 10.10
N ASN A 16 9.64 3.98 10.90
CA ASN A 16 10.55 3.98 12.04
C ASN A 16 12.00 3.81 11.52
N GLY A 17 12.61 4.92 11.11
CA GLY A 17 13.93 4.98 10.48
C GLY A 17 14.13 6.28 9.70
N GLY A 18 15.29 6.44 9.06
CA GLY A 18 15.51 7.52 8.09
C GLY A 18 14.68 7.33 6.80
N PRO A 19 14.63 8.33 5.91
CA PRO A 19 14.10 8.13 4.56
C PRO A 19 14.89 7.03 3.83
N LEU A 20 14.23 6.31 2.94
CA LEU A 20 14.94 5.44 1.99
C LEU A 20 15.62 6.32 0.93
N GLU A 21 16.75 5.86 0.42
CA GLU A 21 17.48 6.56 -0.65
C GLU A 21 16.73 6.50 -1.98
N ASN A 22 15.93 5.44 -2.19
CA ASN A 22 15.13 5.26 -3.40
C ASN A 22 13.63 5.15 -3.09
N GLU A 23 12.80 5.79 -3.92
CA GLU A 23 11.34 5.70 -3.80
C GLU A 23 10.82 4.28 -4.00
N ALA A 24 11.47 3.46 -4.82
CA ALA A 24 11.08 2.08 -5.06
C ALA A 24 11.19 1.21 -3.80
N ASP A 25 12.07 1.57 -2.86
CA ASP A 25 12.23 0.83 -1.61
C ASP A 25 11.02 0.98 -0.67
N TYR A 26 10.13 1.95 -0.90
CA TYR A 26 8.87 2.08 -0.15
C TYR A 26 7.85 1.01 -0.53
N PHE A 27 8.10 0.21 -1.57
CA PHE A 27 7.20 -0.81 -2.04
C PHE A 27 7.69 -2.21 -1.67
N TYR A 28 6.79 -3.07 -1.20
CA TYR A 28 7.01 -4.52 -1.15
C TYR A 28 6.00 -5.26 -2.02
N LEU A 29 6.35 -6.45 -2.49
CA LEU A 29 5.40 -7.30 -3.22
C LEU A 29 4.60 -8.14 -2.23
N SER A 30 3.26 -8.03 -2.26
CA SER A 30 2.39 -8.92 -1.49
C SER A 30 2.62 -10.38 -1.90
N PRO A 31 2.90 -11.31 -0.96
CA PRO A 31 3.12 -12.71 -1.28
C PRO A 31 1.83 -13.43 -1.71
N ILE A 32 0.65 -12.86 -1.41
CA ILE A 32 -0.64 -13.48 -1.70
C ILE A 32 -1.09 -13.18 -3.13
N CYS A 33 -1.02 -11.91 -3.54
CA CYS A 33 -1.54 -11.47 -4.83
C CYS A 33 -0.49 -10.92 -5.78
N GLY A 34 0.77 -10.74 -5.33
CA GLY A 34 1.87 -10.21 -6.14
C GLY A 34 1.71 -8.73 -6.51
N GLN A 35 0.92 -7.97 -5.78
CA GLN A 35 0.79 -6.53 -6.00
C GLN A 35 1.91 -5.78 -5.27
N PRO A 36 2.53 -4.75 -5.89
CA PRO A 36 3.33 -3.77 -5.15
C PRO A 36 2.44 -3.01 -4.16
N VAL A 37 2.86 -2.98 -2.91
CA VAL A 37 2.17 -2.33 -1.78
C VAL A 37 3.04 -1.20 -1.28
N ASP A 38 2.51 0.01 -1.29
CA ASP A 38 3.18 1.18 -0.72
C ASP A 38 3.14 1.12 0.81
N MET A 39 4.31 1.04 1.45
CA MET A 39 4.44 1.02 2.92
C MET A 39 4.14 2.38 3.56
N GLN A 40 4.14 3.46 2.78
CA GLN A 40 3.76 4.79 3.25
C GLN A 40 2.24 4.96 3.30
N ASP A 41 1.49 4.19 2.53
CA ASP A 41 0.02 4.17 2.60
C ASP A 41 -0.46 2.99 3.45
N LEU A 42 -0.66 3.25 4.75
CA LEU A 42 -1.12 2.22 5.68
C LEU A 42 -2.49 1.64 5.30
N SER A 43 -3.31 2.33 4.50
CA SER A 43 -4.56 1.74 4.02
C SER A 43 -4.29 0.52 3.13
N GLN A 44 -3.27 0.56 2.28
CA GLN A 44 -2.83 -0.59 1.49
C GLN A 44 -2.23 -1.66 2.39
N VAL A 45 -1.35 -1.29 3.32
CA VAL A 45 -0.71 -2.25 4.25
C VAL A 45 -1.76 -3.04 5.03
N MET A 46 -2.75 -2.36 5.60
CA MET A 46 -3.81 -2.99 6.40
C MET A 46 -4.73 -3.90 5.55
N TRP A 47 -4.89 -3.61 4.26
CA TRP A 47 -5.61 -4.50 3.36
C TRP A 47 -4.83 -5.77 3.05
N HIS A 48 -3.53 -5.61 2.79
CA HIS A 48 -2.64 -6.70 2.41
C HIS A 48 -2.19 -7.56 3.59
N ASP A 49 -2.36 -7.09 4.84
CA ASP A 49 -2.23 -7.90 6.07
C ASP A 49 -3.31 -8.99 6.18
N ARG A 50 -4.44 -8.84 5.47
CA ARG A 50 -5.51 -9.86 5.49
C ARG A 50 -5.05 -11.14 4.78
N PRO A 51 -5.29 -12.34 5.36
CA PRO A 51 -4.83 -13.60 4.78
C PRO A 51 -5.49 -13.94 3.44
N VAL A 52 -6.67 -13.36 3.16
CA VAL A 52 -7.36 -13.48 1.88
C VAL A 52 -7.78 -12.07 1.44
N HIS A 53 -7.21 -11.62 0.33
CA HIS A 53 -7.50 -10.33 -0.27
C HIS A 53 -7.29 -10.37 -1.79
N TYR A 54 -7.98 -9.48 -2.50
CA TYR A 54 -7.77 -9.28 -3.94
C TYR A 54 -6.86 -8.07 -4.19
N ARG A 55 -6.32 -7.99 -5.42
CA ARG A 55 -5.64 -6.78 -5.89
C ARG A 55 -6.54 -5.55 -5.75
N LEU A 56 -5.93 -4.48 -5.27
CA LEU A 56 -6.49 -3.14 -5.26
C LEU A 56 -6.36 -2.52 -6.64
N GLU A 57 -7.42 -1.81 -7.04
CA GLU A 57 -7.38 -0.87 -8.13
C GLU A 57 -6.84 0.46 -7.58
N ILE A 58 -5.66 0.87 -8.09
CA ILE A 58 -5.00 2.12 -7.71
C ILE A 58 -5.66 3.26 -8.48
N ASP A 59 -6.84 3.67 -8.01
CA ASP A 59 -7.60 4.77 -8.58
C ASP A 59 -7.16 6.10 -7.95
N GLY A 60 -6.17 6.73 -8.58
CA GLY A 60 -5.98 8.18 -8.57
C GLY A 60 -5.93 8.89 -7.22
N ARG A 61 -5.10 8.43 -6.26
CA ARG A 61 -4.53 9.37 -5.29
C ARG A 61 -3.35 10.07 -5.97
N HIS A 62 -3.64 11.21 -6.61
CA HIS A 62 -2.58 12.09 -7.12
C HIS A 62 -1.66 12.46 -5.96
N HIS A 63 -0.38 12.13 -6.11
CA HIS A 63 0.68 12.68 -5.28
C HIS A 63 0.98 14.12 -5.71
#